data_AF-A0A535EJH9-F1
#
_entry.id   AF-A0A535EJH9-F1
#
_cell.length_a   1.000
_cell.length_b   1.000
_cell.length_c   1.000
_cell.angle_alpha   90.00
_cell.angle_beta   90.00
_cell.angle_gamma   90.00
#
_symmetry.space_group_name_H-M   'P 1'
#
loop_
_entity.id
_entity.type
_entity.pdbx_description
1 polymer ?
#
loop_
_entity_poly.entity_id
_entity_poly.type
_entity_poly.pdbx_seq_one_letter_code
_entity_poly.pdbx_strand_id
1 'polypeptide(L)'
;MLRARLLTVVMLLLGILMVVGSTLSLFATALFPFDSLAGSDTSVAGVAFGVGIAVASFNPEAHISWVRASILYMILLIVYRIVFGIFWGTWGTPAPLAIAIIFGVALIILYPRRGELMPHSGSMADEVAHQH
;
A
#
# COMPACT_ATOMS: atom_id res chain seq x y z
N MET A 1 12.29 11.16 17.36
CA MET A 1 11.21 12.15 17.09
C MET A 1 11.09 12.52 15.60
N LEU A 2 12.16 12.93 14.91
CA LEU A 2 12.09 13.30 13.48
C LEU A 2 11.60 12.17 12.55
N ARG A 3 12.12 10.95 12.72
CA ARG A 3 11.74 9.78 11.91
C ARG A 3 10.25 9.42 12.00
N ALA A 4 9.69 9.45 13.22
CA ALA A 4 8.26 9.20 13.44
C ALA A 4 7.38 10.26 12.77
N ARG A 5 7.74 11.55 12.85
CA ARG A 5 7.01 12.62 12.16
C ARG A 5 7.06 12.49 10.65
N LEU A 6 8.24 12.16 10.10
CA LEU A 6 8.38 11.93 8.67
C LEU A 6 7.55 10.70 8.23
N LEU A 7 7.48 9.64 9.04
CA LEU A 7 6.69 8.45 8.71
C LEU A 7 5.20 8.79 8.61
N THR A 8 4.68 9.55 9.56
CA THR A 8 3.32 10.10 9.51
C THR A 8 3.10 10.91 8.23
N VAL A 9 4.02 11.82 7.88
CA VAL A 9 3.89 12.63 6.65
C VAL A 9 3.91 11.76 5.40
N VAL A 10 4.80 10.78 5.31
CA VAL A 10 4.91 9.85 4.17
C VAL A 10 3.62 9.03 4.02
N MET A 11 3.10 8.47 5.10
CA MET A 11 1.84 7.72 5.06
C MET A 11 0.64 8.60 4.72
N LEU A 12 0.57 9.81 5.28
CA LEU A 12 -0.52 10.74 4.99
C LEU A 12 -0.51 11.16 3.51
N LEU A 13 0.65 11.53 2.98
CA LEU A 13 0.81 11.87 1.57
C LEU A 13 0.44 10.69 0.66
N LEU A 14 0.85 9.48 1.03
CA LEU A 14 0.49 8.28 0.31
C LEU A 14 -1.02 8.04 0.30
N GLY A 15 -1.67 8.13 1.46
CA GLY A 15 -3.12 7.97 1.58
C GLY A 15 -3.89 8.99 0.73
N ILE A 16 -3.50 10.26 0.80
CA ILE A 16 -4.10 11.33 -0.02
C ILE A 16 -3.89 11.07 -1.51
N LEU A 17 -2.67 10.71 -1.92
CA LEU A 17 -2.37 10.44 -3.32
C LEU A 17 -3.23 9.29 -3.88
N MET A 18 -3.44 8.25 -3.08
CA MET A 18 -4.31 7.13 -3.41
C MET A 18 -5.76 7.56 -3.54
N VAL A 19 -6.28 8.34 -2.59
CA VAL A 19 -7.65 8.87 -2.66
C VAL A 19 -7.85 9.70 -3.92
N VAL A 20 -6.92 10.61 -4.23
CA VAL A 20 -6.99 11.44 -5.45
C VAL A 20 -6.94 10.57 -6.70
N GLY A 21 -6.01 9.63 -6.79
CA GLY A 21 -5.87 8.73 -7.94
C GLY A 21 -7.12 7.87 -8.17
N SER A 22 -7.70 7.31 -7.11
CA SER A 22 -8.91 6.50 -7.19
C SER A 22 -10.18 7.32 -7.42
N THR A 23 -10.23 8.56 -6.93
CA THR A 23 -11.36 9.46 -7.23
C THR A 23 -11.33 9.89 -8.68
N LEU A 24 -10.14 10.14 -9.26
CA LEU A 24 -10.01 10.43 -10.69
C LEU A 24 -10.43 9.24 -11.56
N SER A 25 -10.17 7.99 -11.12
CA SER A 25 -10.61 6.82 -11.87
C SER A 25 -12.14 6.66 -11.88
N LEU A 26 -12.88 7.11 -10.85
CA LEU A 26 -14.35 7.10 -10.86
C LEU A 26 -14.93 7.82 -12.09
N PHE A 27 -14.32 8.93 -12.49
CA PHE A 27 -14.77 9.68 -13.67
C PHE A 27 -14.53 8.91 -14.97
N ALA A 28 -13.40 8.18 -15.06
CA ALA A 28 -13.11 7.33 -16.20
C ALA A 28 -14.07 6.13 -16.27
N THR A 29 -14.46 5.59 -15.11
CA THR A 29 -15.22 4.34 -15.04
C THR A 29 -16.72 4.55 -15.10
N ALA A 30 -17.19 5.75 -14.77
CA ALA A 30 -18.53 6.23 -15.14
C ALA A 30 -18.74 6.27 -16.67
N LEU A 31 -17.67 6.48 -17.45
CA LEU A 31 -17.72 6.46 -18.92
C LEU A 31 -17.53 5.04 -19.49
N PHE A 32 -16.71 4.22 -18.84
CA PHE A 32 -16.48 2.83 -19.20
C PHE A 32 -16.40 1.92 -17.96
N PRO A 33 -17.46 1.15 -17.64
CA PRO A 33 -17.58 0.42 -16.38
C PRO A 33 -16.75 -0.88 -16.39
N PHE A 34 -15.44 -0.76 -16.30
CA PHE A 34 -14.52 -1.91 -16.23
C PHE A 34 -14.39 -2.48 -14.79
N ASP A 35 -15.00 -1.82 -13.81
CA ASP A 35 -14.69 -1.95 -12.38
C ASP A 35 -15.50 -3.06 -11.70
N SER A 36 -16.69 -3.35 -12.20
CA SER A 36 -17.68 -4.20 -11.51
C SER A 36 -17.53 -5.70 -11.79
N LEU A 37 -16.55 -6.09 -12.61
CA LEU A 37 -16.38 -7.47 -13.11
C LEU A 37 -16.16 -8.51 -12.01
N ALA A 38 -15.59 -8.11 -10.87
CA ALA A 38 -15.31 -9.00 -9.73
C ALA A 38 -16.28 -8.80 -8.54
N GLY A 39 -17.39 -8.06 -8.73
CA GLY A 39 -18.34 -7.78 -7.65
C GLY A 39 -17.87 -6.73 -6.63
N SER A 40 -16.82 -5.97 -6.94
CA SER A 40 -16.31 -4.87 -6.11
C SER A 40 -15.82 -3.71 -6.97
N ASP A 41 -16.22 -2.48 -6.67
CA ASP A 41 -15.73 -1.30 -7.39
C ASP A 41 -14.26 -1.01 -7.01
N THR A 42 -13.36 -1.14 -7.98
CA THR A 42 -11.90 -0.93 -7.81
C THR A 42 -11.58 0.49 -7.33
N SER A 43 -12.35 1.46 -7.80
CA SER A 43 -12.28 2.87 -7.41
C SER A 43 -12.67 3.10 -5.95
N VAL A 44 -13.77 2.51 -5.48
CA VAL A 44 -14.20 2.57 -4.08
C VAL A 44 -13.19 1.88 -3.16
N ALA A 45 -12.70 0.70 -3.56
CA ALA A 45 -11.67 -0.02 -2.82
C ALA A 45 -10.38 0.80 -2.67
N GLY A 46 -9.96 1.47 -3.74
CA GLY A 46 -8.79 2.35 -3.74
C GLY A 46 -8.94 3.57 -2.82
N VAL A 47 -10.11 4.23 -2.85
CA VAL A 47 -10.43 5.34 -1.94
C VAL A 47 -10.43 4.86 -0.49
N ALA A 48 -11.13 3.76 -0.18
CA ALA A 48 -11.20 3.22 1.17
C ALA A 48 -9.81 2.84 1.71
N PHE A 49 -8.98 2.22 0.86
CA PHE A 49 -7.60 1.88 1.22
C PHE A 49 -6.75 3.13 1.47
N GLY A 50 -6.85 4.15 0.60
CA GLY A 50 -6.14 5.43 0.78
C GLY A 50 -6.54 6.17 2.06
N VAL A 51 -7.84 6.20 2.38
CA VAL A 51 -8.35 6.76 3.66
C VAL A 51 -7.81 5.97 4.84
N GLY A 52 -7.81 4.63 4.77
CA GLY A 52 -7.27 3.78 5.83
C GLY A 52 -5.80 4.08 6.13
N ILE A 53 -4.97 4.24 5.08
CA ILE A 53 -3.56 4.64 5.24
C ILE A 53 -3.44 6.04 5.85
N ALA A 54 -4.24 7.00 5.38
CA ALA A 54 -4.21 8.38 5.89
C ALA A 54 -4.59 8.43 7.38
N VAL A 55 -5.63 7.71 7.79
CA VAL A 55 -6.05 7.63 9.21
C VAL A 55 -5.00 6.91 10.05
N ALA A 56 -4.43 5.81 9.56
CA ALA A 56 -3.37 5.08 10.27
C ALA A 56 -2.10 5.92 10.45
N SER A 57 -1.87 6.93 9.61
CA SER A 57 -0.70 7.80 9.70
C SER A 57 -0.61 8.61 11.01
N PHE A 58 -1.74 8.87 11.68
CA PHE A 58 -1.76 9.59 12.96
C PHE A 58 -1.10 8.81 14.09
N ASN A 59 -1.10 7.48 14.01
CA ASN A 59 -0.39 6.63 14.96
C ASN A 59 0.20 5.38 14.27
N PRO A 60 1.28 5.55 13.51
CA PRO A 60 1.76 4.51 12.60
C PRO A 60 2.40 3.34 13.35
N GLU A 61 2.92 3.56 14.57
CA GLU A 61 3.48 2.49 15.41
C GLU A 61 2.38 1.60 16.02
N ALA A 62 1.22 2.17 16.34
CA ALA A 62 0.07 1.38 16.82
C ALA A 62 -0.63 0.62 15.69
N HIS A 63 -0.48 1.08 14.45
CA HIS A 63 -1.20 0.56 13.27
C HIS A 63 -0.25 -0.07 12.23
N ILE A 64 0.63 -0.98 12.70
CA ILE A 64 1.64 -1.62 11.85
C ILE A 64 1.05 -2.39 10.65
N SER A 65 -0.17 -2.91 10.77
CA SER A 65 -0.87 -3.60 9.67
C SER A 65 -1.04 -2.71 8.44
N TRP A 66 -1.35 -1.42 8.64
CA TRP A 66 -1.49 -0.44 7.56
C TRP A 66 -0.16 -0.05 6.93
N VAL A 67 0.92 -0.02 7.72
CA VAL A 67 2.29 0.17 7.20
C VAL A 67 2.66 -1.02 6.31
N ARG A 68 2.42 -2.25 6.78
CA ARG A 68 2.66 -3.48 6.00
C ARG A 68 1.82 -3.51 4.73
N ALA A 69 0.54 -3.16 4.81
CA ALA A 69 -0.34 -3.10 3.65
C ALA A 69 0.13 -2.06 2.62
N SER A 70 0.60 -0.90 3.09
CA SER A 70 1.17 0.15 2.22
C SER A 70 2.43 -0.35 1.51
N ILE A 71 3.34 -1.02 2.21
CA ILE A 71 4.55 -1.62 1.63
C ILE A 71 4.17 -2.69 0.61
N LEU A 72 3.24 -3.58 0.96
CA LEU A 72 2.75 -4.63 0.07
C LEU A 72 2.16 -4.03 -1.21
N TYR A 73 1.32 -3.00 -1.09
CA TYR A 73 0.77 -2.29 -2.24
C TYR A 73 1.88 -1.76 -3.16
N MET A 74 2.94 -1.15 -2.61
CA MET A 74 4.05 -0.64 -3.43
C MET A 74 4.79 -1.75 -4.17
N ILE A 75 5.02 -2.88 -3.51
CA ILE A 75 5.64 -4.05 -4.14
C ILE A 75 4.74 -4.57 -5.28
N LEU A 76 3.44 -4.73 -5.02
CA LEU A 76 2.48 -5.18 -6.04
C LEU A 76 2.42 -4.22 -7.22
N LEU A 77 2.44 -2.91 -7.00
CA LEU A 77 2.44 -1.91 -8.05
C LEU A 77 3.70 -2.01 -8.93
N ILE A 78 4.87 -2.23 -8.32
CA ILE A 78 6.13 -2.45 -9.05
C ILE A 78 6.04 -3.73 -9.88
N VAL A 79 5.60 -4.84 -9.28
CA VAL A 79 5.44 -6.13 -9.98
C VAL A 79 4.48 -6.01 -11.15
N TYR A 80 3.30 -5.41 -10.93
CA TYR A 80 2.32 -5.12 -11.97
C TYR A 80 2.95 -4.37 -13.14
N ARG A 81 3.72 -3.30 -12.85
CA ARG A 81 4.37 -2.50 -13.88
C ARG A 81 5.37 -3.30 -14.71
N ILE A 82 6.20 -4.09 -14.03
CA ILE A 82 7.26 -4.88 -14.67
C ILE A 82 6.64 -5.98 -15.54
N VAL A 83 5.64 -6.68 -15.01
CA VAL A 83 4.92 -7.73 -15.76
C VAL A 83 4.25 -7.14 -17.00
N PHE A 84 3.47 -6.07 -16.87
CA PHE A 84 2.83 -5.46 -18.03
C PHE A 84 3.84 -4.87 -19.03
N GLY A 85 4.92 -4.26 -18.55
CA GLY A 85 5.98 -3.73 -19.41
C GLY A 85 6.68 -4.82 -20.23
N ILE A 86 6.96 -5.98 -19.62
CA ILE A 86 7.63 -7.10 -20.28
C ILE A 86 6.68 -7.86 -21.21
N PHE A 87 5.51 -8.26 -20.73
CA PHE A 87 4.63 -9.18 -21.46
C PHE A 87 3.73 -8.48 -22.48
N TRP A 88 3.35 -7.22 -22.24
CA TRP A 88 2.48 -6.44 -23.13
C TRP A 88 3.20 -5.29 -23.83
N GLY A 89 4.48 -5.03 -23.53
CA GLY A 89 5.26 -3.94 -24.13
C GLY A 89 4.80 -2.53 -23.71
N THR A 90 3.81 -2.44 -22.81
CA THR A 90 3.20 -1.17 -22.40
C THR A 90 3.76 -0.72 -21.06
N TRP A 91 4.77 0.14 -21.09
CA TRP A 91 5.40 0.68 -19.88
C TRP A 91 4.57 1.80 -19.22
N GLY A 92 3.68 2.44 -19.99
CA GLY A 92 2.88 3.57 -19.53
C GLY A 92 3.73 4.77 -19.06
N THR A 93 3.17 5.61 -18.20
CA THR A 93 3.88 6.78 -17.64
C THR A 93 4.88 6.37 -16.55
N PRO A 94 6.11 6.89 -16.46
CA PRO A 94 7.06 6.43 -15.44
C PRO A 94 6.66 6.77 -13.99
N ALA A 95 5.78 7.76 -13.80
CA ALA A 95 5.45 8.32 -12.49
C ALA A 95 5.01 7.29 -11.42
N PRO A 96 4.02 6.40 -11.65
CA PRO A 96 3.62 5.42 -10.63
C PRO A 96 4.74 4.49 -10.17
N LEU A 97 5.69 4.14 -11.05
CA LEU A 97 6.82 3.28 -10.71
C LEU A 97 7.81 4.02 -9.80
N ALA A 98 8.13 5.27 -10.16
CA ALA A 98 8.99 6.12 -9.34
C ALA A 98 8.38 6.37 -7.96
N ILE A 99 7.08 6.68 -7.90
CA ILE A 99 6.34 6.86 -6.63
C ILE A 99 6.41 5.59 -5.80
N ALA A 100 6.18 4.42 -6.41
CA ALA A 100 6.21 3.16 -5.69
C ALA A 100 7.57 2.87 -5.05
N ILE A 101 8.64 3.12 -5.79
CA ILE A 101 10.01 2.94 -5.28
C ILE A 101 10.30 3.95 -4.16
N ILE A 102 10.01 5.24 -4.37
CA ILE A 102 10.30 6.30 -3.40
C ILE A 102 9.53 6.06 -2.09
N PHE A 103 8.21 5.88 -2.16
CA PHE A 103 7.39 5.69 -0.97
C PHE A 103 7.62 4.32 -0.32
N GLY A 104 7.80 3.25 -1.11
CA GLY A 104 8.11 1.92 -0.58
C GLY A 104 9.42 1.91 0.21
N VAL A 105 10.48 2.48 -0.36
CA VAL A 105 11.79 2.60 0.31
C VAL A 105 11.70 3.55 1.51
N ALA A 106 11.00 4.67 1.39
CA ALA A 106 10.81 5.61 2.50
C ALA A 106 10.12 4.93 3.70
N LEU A 107 9.03 4.19 3.47
CA LEU A 107 8.32 3.46 4.54
C LEU A 107 9.24 2.48 5.26
N ILE A 108 10.05 1.70 4.53
CA ILE A 108 10.96 0.71 5.12
C ILE A 108 12.07 1.37 5.94
N ILE A 109 12.71 2.42 5.40
CA ILE A 109 13.85 3.06 6.05
C ILE A 109 13.42 3.79 7.31
N LEU A 110 12.26 4.42 7.25
CA LEU A 110 11.79 5.37 8.24
C LEU A 110 11.03 4.70 9.38
N TYR A 111 10.53 3.48 9.17
CA TYR A 111 9.91 2.68 10.23
C TYR A 111 10.94 2.33 11.31
N PRO A 112 10.72 2.78 12.57
CA PRO A 112 11.72 2.65 13.62
C PRO A 112 11.93 1.20 14.08
N ARG A 113 10.93 0.32 13.92
CA ARG A 113 10.97 -1.09 14.39
C ARG A 113 10.92 -2.06 13.21
N ARG A 114 11.98 -2.07 12.40
CA ARG A 114 12.03 -2.86 11.15
C ARG A 114 11.79 -4.36 11.36
N GLY A 115 12.20 -4.92 12.51
CA GLY A 115 11.97 -6.33 12.86
C GLY A 115 10.49 -6.68 12.99
N GLU A 116 9.66 -5.72 13.39
CA GLU A 116 8.20 -5.93 13.48
C GLU A 116 7.51 -5.86 12.12
N LEU A 117 8.18 -5.42 11.04
CA LEU A 117 7.56 -5.42 9.71
C LEU A 117 7.34 -6.84 9.17
N MET A 118 8.14 -7.80 9.63
CA MET A 118 8.00 -9.21 9.31
C MET A 118 7.00 -9.87 10.29
N PRO A 119 6.16 -10.80 9.81
CA PRO A 119 5.37 -11.64 10.70
C PRO A 119 6.33 -12.42 11.63
N HIS A 120 6.11 -12.33 12.94
CA HIS A 120 6.88 -13.15 13.88
C HIS A 120 6.47 -14.60 13.68
N SER A 121 7.44 -15.48 13.39
CA SER A 121 7.24 -16.91 13.19
C SER A 121 6.77 -17.69 14.44
N GLY A 122 6.60 -17.01 15.58
CA GLY A 122 6.28 -17.64 16.86
C GLY A 122 4.83 -18.09 17.05
N SER A 123 3.87 -17.53 16.30
CA SER A 123 2.45 -17.82 16.56
C SER A 123 1.99 -19.22 16.15
N MET A 124 2.69 -19.91 15.24
CA MET A 124 2.31 -21.26 14.81
C MET A 124 3.13 -22.37 15.51
N ALA A 125 4.27 -22.03 16.10
CA ALA A 125 5.13 -23.01 16.77
C ALA A 125 4.72 -23.24 18.23
N ASP A 126 4.29 -22.19 18.95
CA ASP A 126 3.89 -22.31 20.36
C ASP A 126 2.53 -23.01 20.54
N GLU A 127 1.61 -22.89 19.59
CA GLU A 127 0.29 -23.57 19.67
C GLU A 127 0.41 -25.10 19.52
N VAL A 128 1.38 -25.58 18.74
CA VAL A 128 1.66 -27.03 18.61
C VAL A 128 2.40 -27.57 19.84
N ALA A 129 3.22 -26.75 20.50
CA ALA A 129 3.99 -27.15 21.67
C ALA A 129 3.16 -27.30 22.96
N HIS A 130 2.00 -26.63 23.04
CA HIS A 130 1.09 -26.73 24.20
C HIS A 130 -0.01 -27.78 24.05
N GLN A 131 -0.02 -28.55 22.95
CA GLN A 131 -0.97 -29.65 22.70
C GLN A 131 -0.37 -31.06 22.91
N HIS A 132 0.84 -31.16 23.44
CA HIS A 132 1.52 -32.44 23.75
C HIS A 132 1.96 -32.54 25.21
#